data_AF-A0A4Z0WBB4-F1
#
_entry.id   AF-A0A4Z0WBB4-F1
#
_cell.length_a   1.000
_cell.length_b   1.000
_cell.length_c   1.000
_cell.angle_alpha   90.00
_cell.angle_beta   90.00
_cell.angle_gamma   90.00
#
_symmetry.space_group_name_H-M   'P 1'
#
loop_
_entity.id
_entity.type
_entity.pdbx_description
1 polymer ?
#
loop_
_entity_poly.entity_id
_entity_poly.type
_entity_poly.pdbx_seq_one_letter_code
_entity_poly.pdbx_strand_id
1 'polypeptide(L)'
;MTKNTYQYGNARAEVEDASGLSGVLCKDVDGDYFFRVYQPDHSYTDYELNHDDLPVTIDQNALASLYKVEGHHVLDHSPEVLGLSKV
;
A
#
# COMPACT_ATOMS: atom_id res chain seq x y z
N MET A 1 24.45 4.92 -9.40
CA MET A 1 23.19 5.17 -8.65
C MET A 1 22.79 3.85 -8.03
N THR A 2 22.67 3.81 -6.71
CA THR A 2 22.59 2.58 -5.90
C THR A 2 21.13 2.13 -5.80
N LYS A 3 20.81 0.97 -6.39
CA LYS A 3 19.46 0.38 -6.40
C LYS A 3 19.09 -0.15 -5.00
N ASN A 4 18.01 0.36 -4.39
CA ASN A 4 17.51 -0.10 -3.09
C ASN A 4 16.47 -1.21 -3.28
N THR A 5 16.73 -2.42 -2.76
CA THR A 5 15.92 -3.62 -3.07
C THR A 5 15.41 -4.34 -1.80
N TYR A 6 14.15 -4.79 -1.78
CA TYR A 6 13.47 -5.43 -0.62
C TYR A 6 12.78 -6.75 -0.98
N GLN A 7 12.48 -7.61 0.00
CA GLN A 7 11.78 -8.90 -0.18
C GLN A 7 10.24 -8.73 -0.13
N TYR A 8 9.54 -9.09 -1.21
CA TYR A 8 8.10 -8.89 -1.46
C TYR A 8 7.42 -10.16 -2.00
N GLY A 9 6.43 -10.69 -1.29
CA GLY A 9 5.97 -12.07 -1.40
C GLY A 9 7.10 -13.10 -1.40
N ASN A 10 6.99 -14.08 -2.27
CA ASN A 10 8.08 -15.02 -2.54
C ASN A 10 9.23 -14.38 -3.40
N ALA A 11 9.30 -13.05 -3.60
CA ALA A 11 10.21 -12.36 -4.54
C ALA A 11 10.94 -11.12 -3.98
N ARG A 12 11.64 -10.34 -4.83
CA ARG A 12 12.45 -9.13 -4.48
C ARG A 12 12.17 -7.95 -5.46
N ALA A 13 12.23 -6.66 -5.03
CA ALA A 13 11.88 -5.47 -5.85
C ALA A 13 12.71 -4.18 -5.55
N GLU A 14 12.93 -3.28 -6.54
CA GLU A 14 13.64 -1.97 -6.47
C GLU A 14 12.68 -0.75 -6.30
N VAL A 15 13.15 0.39 -5.75
CA VAL A 15 12.28 1.50 -5.25
C VAL A 15 12.79 2.92 -5.62
N GLU A 16 11.88 3.86 -5.98
CA GLU A 16 12.10 5.32 -6.21
C GLU A 16 11.28 6.24 -5.26
N ASP A 17 11.54 7.56 -5.27
CA ASP A 17 11.02 8.59 -4.34
C ASP A 17 9.68 9.21 -4.80
N ALA A 18 8.62 9.08 -3.99
CA ALA A 18 7.26 9.57 -4.24
C ALA A 18 6.87 10.77 -3.34
N SER A 19 7.84 11.59 -2.93
CA SER A 19 7.65 12.71 -2.02
C SER A 19 6.61 13.74 -2.47
N GLY A 20 5.60 14.00 -1.62
CA GLY A 20 4.66 15.14 -1.73
C GLY A 20 3.24 14.81 -2.20
N LEU A 21 2.97 13.55 -2.54
CA LEU A 21 1.63 13.09 -2.92
C LEU A 21 0.92 12.45 -1.72
N SER A 22 -0.39 12.71 -1.58
CA SER A 22 -1.22 12.14 -0.52
C SER A 22 -2.41 11.41 -1.12
N GLY A 23 -2.51 10.12 -0.82
CA GLY A 23 -3.61 9.25 -1.22
C GLY A 23 -3.47 7.88 -0.54
N VAL A 24 -4.46 7.01 -0.73
CA VAL A 24 -4.49 5.68 -0.14
C VAL A 24 -4.76 4.64 -1.23
N LEU A 25 -4.09 3.50 -1.15
CA LEU A 25 -4.43 2.32 -1.93
C LEU A 25 -5.63 1.66 -1.26
N CYS A 26 -6.73 1.56 -2.00
CA CYS A 26 -7.93 0.90 -1.54
C CYS A 26 -8.20 -0.34 -2.38
N LYS A 27 -8.86 -1.32 -1.78
CA LYS A 27 -9.28 -2.54 -2.43
C LYS A 27 -10.79 -2.50 -2.59
N ASP A 28 -11.31 -2.79 -3.79
CA ASP A 28 -12.74 -2.89 -4.00
C ASP A 28 -13.29 -4.26 -3.55
N VAL A 29 -14.60 -4.45 -3.76
CA VAL A 29 -15.31 -5.67 -3.32
C VAL A 29 -14.91 -6.91 -4.11
N ASP A 30 -14.40 -6.74 -5.34
CA ASP A 30 -13.97 -7.82 -6.24
C ASP A 30 -12.47 -8.10 -6.08
N GLY A 31 -11.77 -7.20 -5.41
CA GLY A 31 -10.39 -7.33 -4.97
C GLY A 31 -9.39 -6.55 -5.79
N ASP A 32 -9.88 -5.69 -6.69
CA ASP A 32 -9.06 -4.81 -7.50
C ASP A 32 -8.59 -3.61 -6.66
N TYR A 33 -7.36 -3.18 -6.93
CA TYR A 33 -6.76 -2.05 -6.22
C TYR A 33 -6.98 -0.76 -7.01
N PHE A 34 -7.40 0.29 -6.31
CA PHE A 34 -7.57 1.63 -6.87
C PHE A 34 -6.88 2.67 -6.00
N PHE A 35 -6.51 3.79 -6.61
CA PHE A 35 -5.93 4.94 -5.92
C PHE A 35 -6.99 6.02 -5.73
N ARG A 36 -7.28 6.37 -4.47
CA ARG A 36 -8.26 7.40 -4.13
C ARG A 36 -7.59 8.74 -3.85
N VAL A 37 -8.07 9.78 -4.52
CA VAL A 37 -7.66 11.17 -4.28
C VAL A 37 -8.83 11.95 -3.69
N TYR A 38 -8.61 12.58 -2.53
CA TYR A 38 -9.58 13.49 -1.91
C TYR A 38 -9.36 14.92 -2.36
N GLN A 39 -10.45 15.62 -2.66
CA GLN A 39 -10.48 17.04 -2.97
C GLN A 39 -10.72 17.88 -1.69
N PRO A 40 -10.43 19.20 -1.71
CA PRO A 40 -10.65 20.07 -0.55
C PRO A 40 -12.10 20.15 -0.06
N ASP A 41 -13.08 19.84 -0.91
CA ASP A 41 -14.50 19.80 -0.59
C ASP A 41 -14.96 18.43 -0.04
N HIS A 42 -14.01 17.55 0.29
CA HIS A 42 -14.23 16.16 0.74
C HIS A 42 -14.85 15.23 -0.31
N SER A 43 -15.04 15.68 -1.55
CA SER A 43 -15.29 14.76 -2.66
C SER A 43 -14.03 13.93 -2.94
N TYR A 44 -14.19 12.82 -3.66
CA TYR A 44 -13.08 11.98 -4.04
C TYR A 44 -13.27 11.43 -5.44
N THR A 45 -12.15 11.05 -6.06
CA THR A 45 -12.11 10.30 -7.31
C THR A 45 -11.26 9.06 -7.12
N ASP A 46 -11.78 7.93 -7.58
CA ASP A 46 -11.07 6.65 -7.64
C ASP A 46 -10.47 6.47 -9.03
N TYR A 47 -9.18 6.16 -9.07
CA TYR A 47 -8.45 5.88 -10.29
C TYR A 47 -8.09 4.40 -10.34
N GLU A 48 -8.49 3.73 -11.43
CA GLU A 48 -7.98 2.41 -11.77
C GLU A 48 -6.45 2.46 -11.89
N LEU A 49 -5.80 1.45 -11.34
CA LEU A 49 -4.35 1.31 -11.42
C LEU A 49 -3.96 0.53 -12.68
N ASN A 50 -3.84 1.24 -13.79
CA ASN A 50 -3.29 0.71 -15.04
C ASN A 50 -1.79 1.04 -15.14
N HIS A 51 -1.02 0.63 -14.14
CA HIS A 51 0.41 0.91 -14.04
C HIS A 51 1.16 -0.28 -13.46
N ASP A 52 2.24 -0.69 -14.11
CA ASP A 52 2.93 -1.94 -13.78
C ASP A 52 3.79 -1.83 -12.50
N ASP A 53 4.38 -0.66 -12.24
CA ASP A 53 5.38 -0.44 -11.18
C ASP A 53 5.30 0.95 -10.49
N LEU A 54 4.09 1.43 -10.19
CA LEU A 54 3.87 2.75 -9.57
C LEU A 54 4.43 2.81 -8.13
N PRO A 55 5.37 3.72 -7.82
CA PRO A 55 5.84 3.91 -6.45
C PRO A 55 4.81 4.62 -5.59
N VAL A 56 4.53 4.07 -4.40
CA VAL A 56 3.61 4.64 -3.40
C VAL A 56 4.31 4.70 -2.04
N THR A 57 4.17 5.83 -1.36
CA THR A 57 4.62 5.99 0.03
C THR A 57 3.45 5.78 0.98
N ILE A 58 3.58 4.83 1.91
CA ILE A 58 2.62 4.65 3.01
C ILE A 58 2.89 5.76 4.05
N ASP A 59 1.88 6.56 4.35
CA ASP A 59 1.99 7.63 5.34
C ASP A 59 2.23 7.09 6.77
N GLN A 60 2.87 7.88 7.62
CA GLN A 60 3.26 7.52 8.98
C GLN A 60 2.08 7.03 9.84
N ASN A 61 0.86 7.46 9.54
CA ASN A 61 -0.36 7.14 10.30
C ASN A 61 -1.38 6.33 9.50
N ALA A 62 -0.98 5.66 8.42
CA ALA A 62 -1.90 4.92 7.56
C ALA A 62 -2.54 3.68 8.21
N LEU A 63 -2.17 3.33 9.45
CA LEU A 63 -2.63 2.12 10.15
C LEU A 63 -2.47 0.86 9.28
N ALA A 64 -1.31 0.74 8.62
CA ALA A 64 -0.97 -0.36 7.73
C ALA A 64 0.23 -1.15 8.28
N SER A 65 0.33 -2.43 7.92
CA SER A 65 1.38 -3.34 8.37
C SER A 65 1.71 -4.36 7.28
N LEU A 66 3.01 -4.72 7.19
CA LEU A 66 3.49 -5.77 6.31
C LEU A 66 3.53 -7.10 7.08
N TYR A 67 2.76 -8.08 6.63
CA TYR A 67 2.71 -9.44 7.17
C TYR A 67 3.51 -10.39 6.31
N LYS A 68 4.17 -11.37 6.93
CA LYS A 68 4.84 -12.48 6.25
C LYS A 68 4.28 -13.79 6.78
N VAL A 69 3.47 -14.49 6.00
CA VAL A 69 2.75 -15.72 6.39
C VAL A 69 2.94 -16.75 5.29
N GLU A 70 3.54 -17.89 5.62
CA GLU A 70 3.67 -19.04 4.71
C GLU A 70 4.29 -18.70 3.33
N GLY A 71 5.23 -17.74 3.30
CA GLY A 71 5.87 -17.25 2.06
C GLY A 71 5.10 -16.12 1.36
N HIS A 72 3.87 -15.84 1.77
CA HIS A 72 3.13 -14.68 1.29
C HIS A 72 3.57 -13.43 2.06
N HIS A 73 3.77 -12.32 1.35
CA HIS A 73 3.91 -11.01 1.97
C HIS A 73 2.70 -10.17 1.61
N VAL A 74 2.06 -9.65 2.65
CA VAL A 74 0.79 -8.94 2.54
C VAL A 74 0.99 -7.56 3.15
N LEU A 75 0.59 -6.52 2.44
CA LEU A 75 0.35 -5.21 3.04
C LEU A 75 -1.14 -5.14 3.40
N ASP A 76 -1.44 -5.01 4.67
CA ASP A 76 -2.82 -4.95 5.18
C ASP A 76 -2.91 -3.92 6.30
N HIS A 77 -4.07 -3.79 6.93
CA HIS A 77 -4.26 -2.96 8.11
C HIS A 77 -3.39 -3.39 9.31
N SER A 78 -3.16 -2.48 10.24
CA SER A 78 -2.43 -2.73 11.47
C SER A 78 -3.12 -3.80 12.34
N PRO A 79 -2.39 -4.56 13.17
CA PRO A 79 -2.97 -5.64 13.98
C PRO A 79 -4.11 -5.16 14.87
N GLU A 80 -4.04 -3.94 15.39
CA GLU A 80 -5.08 -3.32 16.21
C GLU A 80 -6.38 -3.07 15.42
N VAL A 81 -6.29 -2.61 14.16
CA VAL A 81 -7.45 -2.40 13.28
C VAL A 81 -8.10 -3.74 12.93
N LEU A 82 -7.28 -4.78 12.74
CA LEU A 82 -7.73 -6.13 12.48
C LEU A 82 -8.20 -6.89 13.75
N GLY A 83 -8.02 -6.32 14.95
CA GLY A 83 -8.35 -6.98 16.22
C GLY A 83 -7.50 -8.21 16.55
N LEU A 84 -6.27 -8.29 16.02
CA LEU A 84 -5.35 -9.40 16.23
C LEU A 84 -4.70 -9.35 17.63
N SER A 85 -4.48 -10.51 18.22
CA SER A 85 -3.77 -10.66 19.50
C SER A 85 -2.32 -11.09 19.29
N LYS A 86 -1.43 -10.53 20.10
CA LYS A 86 0.00 -10.90 20.09
C LYS A 86 0.20 -12.30 20.69
N VAL A 87 1.03 -13.12 20.04
CA VAL A 87 1.49 -14.44 20.50
C VAL A 87 2.98 -14.44 20.84
#